data_AF-A0A0J8AXQ5-F1
#
_entry.id   AF-A0A0J8AXQ5-F1
#
_cell.length_a   1.000
_cell.length_b   1.000
_cell.length_c   1.000
_cell.angle_alpha   90.00
_cell.angle_beta   90.00
_cell.angle_gamma   90.00
#
_symmetry.space_group_name_H-M   'P 1'
#
loop_
_entity.id
_entity.type
_entity.pdbx_description
1 polymer ?
#
loop_
_entity_poly.entity_id
_entity_poly.type
_entity_poly.pdbx_seq_one_letter_code
_entity_poly.pdbx_strand_id
1 'polypeptide(L)'
;LSTVRVPGYGSRSPFAAMDILIDLLKYNDSSQNYYSDAYYIGTLIESLSRVYTTDAEYCDRIQKEVFRFLDSEQLFPSYNRIVTCACLKAIATIQVSRLKKQKLPTKNPMDSSVVVAPEFDPVEAASQADKTAKGPEFQFDLLSYSGSPHPANVQVTSINASARVAVYKPELAVAIADVIDKQTSLSMRYRMAETWASVWSQVSIESQKSSEPYSAFEAYEDVGSRPALDAIWRLL
;
A
#
# COMPACT_ATOMS: atom_id res chain seq x y z
N LEU A 1 0.26 7.35 -20.28
CA LEU A 1 -1.17 6.94 -20.32
C LEU A 1 -1.87 7.57 -19.13
N SER A 2 -2.64 8.64 -19.35
CA SER A 2 -3.47 9.27 -18.32
C SER A 2 -4.56 8.28 -17.91
N THR A 3 -4.54 7.81 -16.67
CA THR A 3 -5.58 6.94 -16.11
C THR A 3 -6.89 7.72 -16.05
N VAL A 4 -7.81 7.44 -16.98
CA VAL A 4 -9.17 7.99 -16.93
C VAL A 4 -9.88 7.32 -15.76
N ARG A 5 -10.06 8.05 -14.66
CA ARG A 5 -11.01 7.64 -13.63
C ARG A 5 -12.41 7.84 -14.20
N VAL A 6 -13.27 6.85 -14.09
CA VAL A 6 -14.71 7.02 -14.34
C VAL A 6 -15.34 7.41 -13.00
N PRO A 7 -15.52 8.71 -12.71
CA PRO A 7 -16.20 9.12 -11.50
C PRO A 7 -17.69 8.77 -11.64
N GLY A 8 -18.22 8.04 -10.67
CA GLY A 8 -19.65 8.02 -10.37
C GLY A 8 -20.04 9.24 -9.54
N TYR A 9 -21.26 9.21 -8.99
CA TYR A 9 -21.81 10.30 -8.20
C TYR A 9 -20.91 10.63 -6.98
N GLY A 10 -20.53 11.90 -6.81
CA GLY A 10 -19.71 12.34 -5.68
C GLY A 10 -18.26 11.80 -5.66
N SER A 11 -17.63 11.63 -6.84
CA SER A 11 -16.25 11.12 -6.98
C SER A 11 -16.05 9.66 -6.54
N ARG A 12 -17.13 8.90 -6.34
CA ARG A 12 -17.10 7.47 -6.01
C ARG A 12 -17.13 6.63 -7.27
N SER A 13 -16.47 5.49 -7.28
CA SER A 13 -16.62 4.56 -8.40
C SER A 13 -18.06 4.00 -8.41
N PRO A 14 -18.71 3.81 -9.58
CA PRO A 14 -20.04 3.22 -9.63
C PRO A 14 -20.04 1.77 -9.12
N PHE A 15 -21.00 1.39 -8.27
CA PHE A 15 -21.10 0.01 -7.76
C PHE A 15 -21.19 -1.03 -8.88
N ALA A 16 -21.98 -0.74 -9.91
CA ALA A 16 -22.08 -1.59 -11.10
C ALA A 16 -20.72 -1.86 -11.76
N ALA A 17 -19.80 -0.88 -11.79
CA ALA A 17 -18.47 -1.09 -12.33
C ALA A 17 -17.62 -1.99 -11.42
N MET A 18 -17.79 -1.92 -10.09
CA MET A 18 -17.11 -2.81 -9.16
C MET A 18 -17.60 -4.24 -9.29
N ASP A 19 -18.92 -4.41 -9.37
CA ASP A 19 -19.53 -5.73 -9.54
C ASP A 19 -19.11 -6.36 -10.86
N ILE A 20 -19.07 -5.60 -11.97
CA ILE A 20 -18.52 -6.07 -13.25
C ILE A 20 -17.06 -6.54 -13.08
N LEU A 21 -16.19 -5.76 -12.44
CA LEU A 21 -14.78 -6.15 -12.25
C LEU A 21 -14.64 -7.41 -11.40
N ILE A 22 -15.45 -7.54 -10.35
CA ILE A 22 -15.46 -8.74 -9.49
C ILE A 22 -15.99 -9.94 -10.26
N ASP A 23 -17.06 -9.79 -11.04
CA ASP A 23 -17.66 -10.85 -11.84
C ASP A 23 -16.71 -11.33 -12.93
N LEU A 24 -16.01 -10.41 -13.60
CA LEU A 24 -14.95 -10.75 -14.57
C LEU A 24 -13.84 -11.59 -13.92
N LEU A 25 -13.48 -11.32 -12.66
CA LEU A 25 -12.48 -12.12 -11.94
C LEU A 25 -13.02 -13.47 -11.43
N LYS A 26 -14.31 -13.57 -11.12
CA LYS A 26 -14.94 -14.79 -10.61
C LYS A 26 -15.26 -15.79 -11.71
N TYR A 27 -15.78 -15.30 -12.83
CA TYR A 27 -16.23 -16.10 -13.96
C TYR A 27 -15.19 -16.19 -15.07
N ASN A 28 -13.92 -15.92 -14.75
CA ASN A 28 -12.82 -16.09 -15.68
C ASN A 28 -12.51 -17.58 -15.87
N ASP A 29 -13.03 -18.16 -16.96
CA ASP A 29 -12.68 -19.51 -17.40
C ASP A 29 -11.63 -19.44 -18.52
N SER A 30 -10.41 -19.88 -18.19
CA SER A 30 -9.29 -19.89 -19.12
C SER A 30 -9.07 -21.27 -19.77
N SER A 31 -9.97 -22.24 -19.59
CA SER A 31 -9.78 -23.62 -20.03
C SER A 31 -9.66 -23.79 -21.55
N GLN A 32 -10.29 -22.89 -22.32
CA GLN A 32 -10.23 -22.87 -23.78
C GLN A 32 -9.17 -21.91 -24.34
N ASN A 33 -8.45 -21.18 -23.47
CA ASN A 33 -7.47 -20.21 -23.92
C ASN A 33 -6.17 -20.92 -24.31
N TYR A 34 -5.69 -20.62 -25.52
CA TYR A 34 -4.39 -21.11 -25.98
C TYR A 34 -3.21 -20.46 -25.22
N TYR A 35 -3.40 -19.22 -24.76
CA TYR A 35 -2.39 -18.45 -24.02
C TYR A 35 -2.83 -18.17 -22.58
N SER A 36 -1.86 -18.02 -21.68
CA SER A 36 -2.11 -17.61 -20.30
C SER A 36 -2.68 -16.20 -20.24
N ASP A 37 -3.72 -16.05 -19.44
CA ASP A 37 -4.42 -14.81 -19.13
C ASP A 37 -3.87 -14.09 -17.88
N ALA A 38 -2.68 -14.46 -17.39
CA ALA A 38 -2.08 -13.88 -16.19
C ALA A 38 -1.96 -12.35 -16.25
N TYR A 39 -1.67 -11.79 -17.42
CA TYR A 39 -1.63 -10.33 -17.62
C TYR A 39 -3.02 -9.69 -17.55
N TYR A 40 -4.04 -10.37 -18.06
CA TYR A 40 -5.43 -9.92 -17.99
C TYR A 40 -5.90 -9.89 -16.52
N ILE A 41 -5.69 -10.99 -15.79
CA ILE A 41 -6.00 -11.10 -14.36
C ILE A 41 -5.24 -10.02 -13.57
N GLY A 42 -3.93 -9.88 -13.80
CA GLY A 42 -3.12 -8.86 -13.12
C GLY A 42 -3.64 -7.44 -13.35
N THR A 43 -4.08 -7.12 -14.57
CA THR A 43 -4.65 -5.81 -14.91
C THR A 43 -6.00 -5.58 -14.23
N LEU A 44 -6.85 -6.61 -14.14
CA LEU A 44 -8.12 -6.53 -13.42
C LEU A 44 -7.90 -6.31 -11.92
N ILE A 45 -6.95 -7.02 -11.30
CA ILE A 45 -6.59 -6.86 -9.89
C ILE A 45 -6.07 -5.43 -9.61
N GLU A 46 -5.16 -4.93 -10.44
CA GLU A 46 -4.67 -3.56 -10.31
C GLU A 46 -5.81 -2.54 -10.48
N SER A 47 -6.74 -2.78 -11.40
CA SER A 47 -7.90 -1.91 -11.62
C SER A 47 -8.84 -1.91 -10.42
N LEU A 48 -9.11 -3.08 -9.84
CA LEU A 48 -9.95 -3.25 -8.66
C LEU A 48 -9.39 -2.48 -7.45
N SER A 49 -8.07 -2.44 -7.30
CA SER A 49 -7.41 -1.69 -6.22
C SER A 49 -7.53 -0.16 -6.33
N ARG A 50 -7.83 0.36 -7.54
CA ARG A 50 -7.95 1.80 -7.81
C ARG A 50 -9.39 2.31 -7.69
N VAL A 51 -10.35 1.40 -7.50
CA VAL A 51 -11.74 1.72 -7.26
C VAL A 51 -11.87 2.45 -5.92
N TYR A 52 -12.59 3.57 -5.91
CA TYR A 52 -12.84 4.35 -4.70
C TYR A 52 -14.25 4.09 -4.19
N THR A 53 -14.36 3.49 -3.00
CA THR A 53 -15.64 3.28 -2.30
C THR A 53 -15.55 3.68 -0.83
N THR A 54 -16.67 4.20 -0.32
CA THR A 54 -16.87 4.44 1.12
C THR A 54 -17.52 3.25 1.82
N ASP A 55 -18.06 2.31 1.05
CA ASP A 55 -18.72 1.14 1.58
C ASP A 55 -17.71 0.12 2.10
N ALA A 56 -17.83 -0.22 3.37
CA ALA A 56 -16.96 -1.19 4.04
C ALA A 56 -17.12 -2.60 3.46
N GLU A 57 -18.35 -2.99 3.10
CA GLU A 57 -18.63 -4.34 2.59
C GLU A 57 -17.94 -4.58 1.24
N TYR A 58 -17.99 -3.59 0.34
CA TYR A 58 -17.28 -3.65 -0.94
C TYR A 58 -15.76 -3.66 -0.76
N CYS A 59 -15.22 -2.91 0.21
CA CYS A 59 -13.79 -2.96 0.51
C CYS A 59 -13.36 -4.37 0.96
N ASP A 60 -14.14 -5.02 1.81
CA ASP A 60 -13.85 -6.37 2.29
C ASP A 60 -14.01 -7.42 1.19
N ARG A 61 -15.01 -7.28 0.31
CA ARG A 61 -15.17 -8.11 -0.89
C ARG A 61 -13.94 -8.02 -1.80
N ILE A 62 -13.49 -6.79 -2.10
CA ILE A 62 -12.29 -6.55 -2.92
C ILE A 62 -11.06 -7.19 -2.26
N GLN A 63 -10.89 -6.96 -0.96
CA GLN A 63 -9.77 -7.52 -0.21
C GLN A 63 -9.76 -9.05 -0.28
N LYS A 64 -10.90 -9.70 -0.04
CA LYS A 64 -11.04 -11.17 -0.10
C LYS A 64 -10.68 -11.72 -1.49
N GLU A 65 -11.11 -11.04 -2.57
CA GLU A 65 -10.74 -11.46 -3.92
C GLU A 65 -9.23 -11.36 -4.17
N VAL A 66 -8.59 -10.27 -3.74
CA VAL A 66 -7.12 -10.11 -3.88
C VAL A 66 -6.38 -11.23 -3.13
N PHE A 67 -6.82 -11.58 -1.93
CA PHE A 67 -6.24 -12.69 -1.17
C PHE A 67 -6.47 -14.05 -1.82
N ARG A 68 -7.67 -14.29 -2.36
CA ARG A 68 -7.97 -15.52 -3.11
C ARG A 68 -6.98 -15.72 -4.26
N PHE A 69 -6.64 -14.67 -5.01
CA PHE A 69 -5.64 -14.76 -6.07
C PHE A 69 -4.22 -14.92 -5.54
N LEU A 70 -3.88 -14.26 -4.43
CA LEU A 70 -2.57 -14.42 -3.79
C LEU A 70 -2.35 -15.86 -3.29
N ASP A 71 -3.37 -16.47 -2.69
CA ASP A 71 -3.32 -17.87 -2.22
C ASP A 71 -3.27 -18.84 -3.40
N SER A 72 -4.04 -18.59 -4.46
CA SER A 72 -3.99 -19.37 -5.70
C SER A 72 -2.60 -19.36 -6.34
N GLU A 73 -1.91 -18.22 -6.34
CA GLU A 73 -0.53 -18.08 -6.86
C GLU A 73 0.54 -18.83 -6.07
N GLN A 74 0.23 -19.25 -4.84
CA GLN A 74 1.12 -20.15 -4.08
C GLN A 74 1.06 -21.58 -4.64
N LEU A 75 -0.13 -22.00 -5.09
CA LEU A 75 -0.37 -23.34 -5.64
C LEU A 75 -0.03 -23.41 -7.13
N PHE A 76 -0.42 -22.39 -7.90
CA PHE A 76 -0.29 -22.32 -9.35
C PHE A 76 0.36 -20.99 -9.76
N PRO A 77 1.69 -20.87 -9.65
CA PRO A 77 2.38 -19.62 -9.96
C PRO A 77 2.30 -19.31 -11.46
N SER A 78 1.79 -18.12 -11.79
CA SER A 78 1.84 -17.56 -13.14
C SER A 78 3.28 -17.31 -13.60
N TYR A 79 3.45 -17.11 -14.91
CA TYR A 79 4.73 -16.73 -15.49
C TYR A 79 5.28 -15.49 -14.77
N ASN A 80 6.53 -15.59 -14.29
CA ASN A 80 7.17 -14.57 -13.46
C ASN A 80 6.30 -14.09 -12.28
N ARG A 81 5.32 -14.85 -11.77
CA ARG A 81 4.46 -14.41 -10.65
C ARG A 81 3.84 -13.02 -10.86
N ILE A 82 3.41 -12.72 -12.10
CA ILE A 82 2.84 -11.42 -12.45
C ILE A 82 1.59 -11.12 -11.63
N VAL A 83 0.76 -12.13 -11.39
CA VAL A 83 -0.44 -11.99 -10.56
C VAL A 83 -0.06 -11.69 -9.11
N THR A 84 0.94 -12.38 -8.54
CA THR A 84 1.49 -12.03 -7.22
C THR A 84 1.92 -10.56 -7.15
N CYS A 85 2.67 -10.06 -8.14
CA CYS A 85 3.08 -8.66 -8.20
C CYS A 85 1.88 -7.69 -8.24
N ALA A 86 0.83 -8.02 -9.01
CA ALA A 86 -0.40 -7.24 -9.06
C ALA A 86 -1.13 -7.23 -7.70
N CYS A 87 -1.22 -8.38 -7.03
CA CYS A 87 -1.80 -8.49 -5.69
C CYS A 87 -1.05 -7.64 -4.66
N LEU A 88 0.29 -7.67 -4.64
CA LEU A 88 1.09 -6.86 -3.69
C LEU A 88 0.86 -5.36 -3.87
N LYS A 89 0.83 -4.88 -5.13
CA LYS A 89 0.49 -3.48 -5.43
C LYS A 89 -0.93 -3.12 -5.02
N ALA A 90 -1.88 -4.05 -5.23
CA ALA A 90 -3.27 -3.86 -4.84
C ALA A 90 -3.42 -3.75 -3.31
N ILE A 91 -2.79 -4.66 -2.56
CA ILE A 91 -2.77 -4.64 -1.09
C ILE A 91 -2.19 -3.33 -0.57
N ALA A 92 -1.04 -2.88 -1.09
CA ALA A 92 -0.45 -1.59 -0.69
C ALA A 92 -1.39 -0.41 -0.97
N THR A 93 -2.09 -0.42 -2.11
CA THR A 93 -3.05 0.64 -2.46
C THR A 93 -4.25 0.65 -1.50
N ILE A 94 -4.73 -0.53 -1.10
CA ILE A 94 -5.81 -0.69 -0.09
C ILE A 94 -5.32 -0.21 1.29
N GLN A 95 -4.12 -0.61 1.71
CA GLN A 95 -3.51 -0.19 2.99
C GLN A 95 -3.34 1.33 3.06
N VAL A 96 -2.75 1.95 2.04
CA VAL A 96 -2.59 3.41 1.96
C VAL A 96 -3.95 4.11 2.02
N SER A 97 -4.95 3.59 1.29
CA SER A 97 -6.30 4.18 1.30
C SER A 97 -6.97 4.14 2.68
N ARG A 98 -6.71 3.08 3.47
CA ARG A 98 -7.18 2.97 4.86
C ARG A 98 -6.42 3.92 5.79
N LEU A 99 -5.09 4.00 5.66
CA LEU A 99 -4.25 4.88 6.48
C LEU A 99 -4.57 6.37 6.25
N LYS A 100 -4.87 6.76 5.01
CA LYS A 100 -5.37 8.10 4.68
C LYS A 100 -6.66 8.43 5.42
N LYS A 101 -7.61 7.48 5.48
CA LYS A 101 -8.88 7.67 6.21
C LYS A 101 -8.64 7.85 7.71
N GLN A 102 -7.67 7.15 8.30
CA GLN A 102 -7.35 7.23 9.72
C GLN A 102 -6.65 8.55 10.11
N LYS A 103 -5.83 9.13 9.22
CA LYS A 103 -5.11 10.39 9.45
C LYS A 103 -5.93 11.66 9.14
N LEU A 104 -7.07 11.56 8.46
CA LEU A 104 -7.96 12.72 8.30
C LEU A 104 -8.65 13.02 9.64
N PRO A 105 -8.46 14.21 10.24
CA PRO A 105 -9.32 14.63 11.34
C PRO A 105 -10.74 14.73 10.79
N THR A 106 -11.68 13.97 11.37
CA THR A 106 -13.10 14.18 11.17
C THR A 106 -13.41 15.61 11.58
N LYS A 107 -13.51 16.53 10.62
CA LYS A 107 -14.11 17.84 10.85
C LYS A 107 -15.57 17.59 11.25
N ASN A 108 -15.84 17.56 12.55
CA ASN A 108 -17.17 17.84 13.05
C ASN A 108 -17.42 19.34 12.79
N PRO A 109 -18.46 19.71 12.03
CA PRO A 109 -18.75 21.11 11.72
C PRO A 109 -19.49 21.83 12.86
N MET A 110 -19.27 21.45 14.11
CA MET A 110 -19.70 22.17 15.31
C MET A 110 -18.82 21.76 16.48
N ASP A 111 -17.72 22.46 16.69
CA ASP A 111 -17.29 22.86 18.03
C ASP A 111 -16.22 23.93 17.88
N SER A 112 -16.69 25.17 17.90
CA SER A 112 -15.87 26.33 18.21
C SER A 112 -15.91 26.47 19.73
N SER A 113 -15.01 25.80 20.43
CA SER A 113 -14.64 26.24 21.77
C SER A 113 -13.18 25.86 22.07
N VAL A 114 -12.46 26.90 22.42
CA VAL A 114 -11.13 26.94 23.00
C VAL A 114 -10.98 25.88 24.09
N VAL A 115 -10.02 24.96 23.98
CA VAL A 115 -9.47 24.27 25.15
C VAL A 115 -7.95 24.17 25.03
N VAL A 116 -7.34 24.68 26.09
CA VAL A 116 -5.92 24.84 26.40
C VAL A 116 -5.20 23.49 26.38
N ALA A 117 -3.94 23.49 25.93
CA ALA A 117 -3.05 22.34 25.96
C ALA A 117 -2.90 21.78 27.39
N PRO A 118 -2.99 20.46 27.62
CA PRO A 118 -2.51 19.86 28.86
C PRO A 118 -1.05 19.45 28.71
N GLU A 119 -0.24 19.85 29.69
CA GLU A 119 1.14 19.41 29.90
C GLU A 119 1.21 17.88 30.03
N PHE A 120 2.25 17.29 29.45
CA PHE A 120 2.53 15.85 29.45
C PHE A 120 3.16 15.42 30.78
N ASP A 121 2.49 14.55 31.53
CA ASP A 121 3.12 13.72 32.57
C ASP A 121 3.63 12.39 31.96
N PRO A 122 4.93 12.06 32.06
CA PRO A 122 5.55 10.99 31.27
C PRO A 122 5.39 9.56 31.82
N VAL A 123 4.57 9.33 32.85
CA VAL A 123 4.56 8.03 33.58
C VAL A 123 3.29 7.20 33.34
N GLU A 124 2.18 7.79 32.90
CA GLU A 124 0.93 7.05 32.62
C GLU A 124 0.74 6.64 31.15
N ALA A 125 1.52 7.21 30.22
CA ALA A 125 1.49 6.86 28.79
C ALA A 125 1.89 5.40 28.51
N ALA A 126 2.68 4.79 29.39
CA ALA A 126 3.17 3.42 29.22
C ALA A 126 2.11 2.34 29.53
N SER A 127 1.07 2.64 30.32
CA SER A 127 0.06 1.62 30.71
C SER A 127 -1.22 1.67 29.87
N GLN A 128 -1.43 2.74 29.08
CA GLN A 128 -2.59 2.92 28.22
C GLN A 128 -2.29 2.70 26.73
N ALA A 129 -1.02 2.64 26.32
CA ALA A 129 -0.61 2.28 24.96
C ALA A 129 -0.93 0.81 24.59
N ASP A 130 -1.14 -0.05 25.58
CA ASP A 130 -1.30 -1.51 25.38
C ASP A 130 -2.78 -1.96 25.28
N LYS A 131 -3.75 -1.03 25.34
CA LYS A 131 -5.19 -1.35 25.30
C LYS A 131 -5.99 -0.67 24.19
N THR A 132 -5.38 0.18 23.37
CA THR A 132 -6.01 0.78 22.17
C THR A 132 -5.59 0.13 20.85
N ALA A 133 -4.69 -0.86 20.88
CA ALA A 133 -4.15 -1.55 19.70
C ALA A 133 -4.90 -2.83 19.27
N LYS A 134 -6.22 -2.90 19.45
CA LYS A 134 -7.06 -4.05 19.02
C LYS A 134 -8.35 -3.63 18.32
N GLY A 135 -8.25 -2.76 17.31
CA GLY A 135 -9.07 -2.96 16.11
C GLY A 135 -8.32 -3.91 15.16
N PRO A 136 -8.97 -4.62 14.22
CA PRO A 136 -8.24 -5.42 13.24
C PRO A 136 -7.57 -4.45 12.26
N GLU A 137 -6.44 -3.86 12.65
CA GLU A 137 -5.57 -3.17 11.71
C GLU A 137 -5.18 -4.23 10.68
N PHE A 138 -5.62 -4.02 9.44
CA PHE A 138 -5.24 -4.87 8.32
C PHE A 138 -3.74 -4.70 8.04
N GLN A 139 -2.93 -5.45 8.78
CA GLN A 139 -1.49 -5.46 8.71
C GLN A 139 -1.05 -6.67 7.90
N PHE A 140 -1.14 -6.54 6.58
CA PHE A 140 -0.49 -7.49 5.67
C PHE A 140 1.01 -7.16 5.63
N ASP A 141 1.84 -8.15 5.93
CA ASP A 141 3.28 -8.03 5.89
C ASP A 141 3.79 -8.15 4.45
N LEU A 142 3.89 -7.00 3.77
CA LEU A 142 4.44 -6.90 2.42
C LEU A 142 5.93 -7.30 2.37
N LEU A 143 6.68 -7.13 3.47
CA LEU A 143 8.13 -7.38 3.50
C LEU A 143 8.46 -8.86 3.50
N SER A 144 7.54 -9.73 3.92
CA SER A 144 7.71 -11.19 3.78
C SER A 144 8.04 -11.64 2.35
N TYR A 145 7.62 -10.87 1.32
CA TYR A 145 7.86 -11.15 -0.10
C TYR A 145 9.16 -10.58 -0.67
N SER A 146 9.93 -9.83 0.14
CA SER A 146 11.17 -9.17 -0.29
C SER A 146 12.40 -10.09 -0.30
N GLY A 147 12.32 -11.22 0.41
CA GLY A 147 13.41 -12.19 0.54
C GLY A 147 13.33 -13.40 -0.39
N SER A 148 14.35 -14.24 -0.32
CA SER A 148 14.32 -15.60 -0.90
C SER A 148 13.26 -16.45 -0.19
N PRO A 149 12.45 -17.27 -0.90
CA PRO A 149 12.69 -17.85 -2.22
C PRO A 149 12.02 -17.10 -3.40
N HIS A 150 11.52 -15.88 -3.21
CA HIS A 150 10.77 -15.19 -4.24
C HIS A 150 11.65 -14.73 -5.42
N PRO A 151 11.12 -14.69 -6.66
CA PRO A 151 11.87 -14.19 -7.80
C PRO A 151 12.10 -12.67 -7.69
N ALA A 152 13.15 -12.20 -8.36
CA ALA A 152 13.61 -10.81 -8.36
C ALA A 152 12.49 -9.77 -8.49
N ASN A 153 11.55 -10.01 -9.39
CA ASN A 153 10.48 -9.07 -9.68
C ASN A 153 9.45 -8.97 -8.55
N VAL A 154 9.15 -10.07 -7.86
CA VAL A 154 8.30 -10.08 -6.66
C VAL A 154 9.00 -9.34 -5.53
N GLN A 155 10.29 -9.59 -5.33
CA GLN A 155 11.08 -8.93 -4.28
C GLN A 155 11.09 -7.40 -4.49
N VAL A 156 11.41 -6.94 -5.70
CA VAL A 156 11.41 -5.51 -6.04
C VAL A 156 10.01 -4.90 -5.95
N THR A 157 8.96 -5.65 -6.33
CA THR A 157 7.56 -5.18 -6.21
C THR A 157 7.12 -5.09 -4.74
N SER A 158 7.55 -6.03 -3.90
CA SER A 158 7.33 -5.98 -2.45
C SER A 158 7.96 -4.74 -1.84
N ILE A 159 9.21 -4.41 -2.17
CA ILE A 159 9.86 -3.18 -1.72
C ILE A 159 9.11 -1.94 -2.21
N ASN A 160 8.72 -1.89 -3.48
CA ASN A 160 7.94 -0.79 -4.03
C ASN A 160 6.60 -0.61 -3.30
N ALA A 161 5.85 -1.70 -3.11
CA ALA A 161 4.57 -1.71 -2.40
C ALA A 161 4.74 -1.26 -0.95
N SER A 162 5.76 -1.77 -0.25
CA SER A 162 6.08 -1.42 1.13
C SER A 162 6.51 0.04 1.26
N ALA A 163 7.29 0.56 0.31
CA ALA A 163 7.70 1.96 0.26
C ALA A 163 6.51 2.92 0.21
N ARG A 164 5.47 2.58 -0.57
CA ARG A 164 4.24 3.39 -0.64
C ARG A 164 3.49 3.44 0.69
N VAL A 165 3.51 2.34 1.44
CA VAL A 165 2.91 2.28 2.78
C VAL A 165 3.79 2.99 3.81
N ALA A 166 5.12 2.87 3.68
CA ALA A 166 6.10 3.46 4.58
C ALA A 166 6.00 4.98 4.66
N VAL A 167 5.51 5.66 3.61
CA VAL A 167 5.17 7.10 3.63
C VAL A 167 4.21 7.45 4.77
N TYR A 168 3.25 6.56 5.07
CA TYR A 168 2.24 6.81 6.10
C TYR A 168 2.61 6.17 7.45
N LYS A 169 3.48 5.15 7.46
CA LYS A 169 4.00 4.45 8.64
C LYS A 169 5.54 4.47 8.65
N PRO A 170 6.19 5.46 9.30
CA PRO A 170 7.64 5.66 9.20
C PRO A 170 8.50 4.50 9.70
N GLU A 171 7.99 3.73 10.66
CA GLU A 171 8.65 2.55 11.21
C GLU A 171 9.02 1.51 10.13
N LEU A 172 8.23 1.43 9.05
CA LEU A 172 8.50 0.50 7.95
C LEU A 172 9.73 0.87 7.12
N ALA A 173 10.15 2.14 7.11
CA ALA A 173 11.35 2.54 6.35
C ALA A 173 12.63 1.90 6.90
N VAL A 174 12.75 1.79 8.23
CA VAL A 174 13.89 1.15 8.88
C VAL A 174 13.94 -0.33 8.51
N ALA A 175 12.78 -1.02 8.56
CA ALA A 175 12.69 -2.42 8.17
C ALA A 175 13.05 -2.64 6.69
N ILE A 176 12.68 -1.71 5.81
CA ILE A 176 13.03 -1.78 4.39
C ILE A 176 14.52 -1.58 4.17
N ALA A 177 15.14 -0.63 4.88
CA ALA A 177 16.59 -0.43 4.82
C ALA A 177 17.36 -1.69 5.24
N ASP A 178 16.94 -2.33 6.34
CA ASP A 178 17.55 -3.58 6.84
C ASP A 178 17.41 -4.74 5.84
N VAL A 179 16.25 -4.86 5.17
CA VAL A 179 16.05 -5.86 4.11
C VAL A 179 16.97 -5.61 2.92
N ILE A 180 17.13 -4.35 2.50
CA ILE A 180 18.01 -3.99 1.38
C ILE A 180 19.47 -4.29 1.76
N ASP A 181 19.91 -3.96 2.97
CA ASP A 181 21.29 -4.23 3.42
C ASP A 181 21.62 -5.72 3.48
N LYS A 182 20.67 -6.54 3.98
CA LYS A 182 20.79 -8.00 4.06
C LYS A 182 20.81 -8.71 2.70
N GLN A 183 20.45 -8.03 1.61
CA GLN A 183 20.38 -8.67 0.31
C GLN A 183 21.79 -8.98 -0.22
N THR A 184 22.05 -10.22 -0.60
CA THR A 184 23.40 -10.66 -0.99
C THR A 184 23.81 -10.11 -2.35
N SER A 185 22.88 -10.14 -3.31
CA SER A 185 23.10 -9.67 -4.67
C SER A 185 23.17 -8.14 -4.76
N LEU A 186 24.32 -7.62 -5.17
CA LEU A 186 24.53 -6.18 -5.36
C LEU A 186 23.57 -5.60 -6.41
N SER A 187 23.35 -6.31 -7.52
CA SER A 187 22.39 -5.89 -8.55
C SER A 187 20.96 -5.83 -8.02
N MET A 188 20.60 -6.71 -7.09
CA MET A 188 19.29 -6.67 -6.45
C MET A 188 19.17 -5.50 -5.48
N ARG A 189 20.21 -5.25 -4.68
CA ARG A 189 20.29 -4.09 -3.78
C ARG A 189 20.05 -2.79 -4.52
N TYR A 190 20.77 -2.55 -5.61
CA TYR A 190 20.58 -1.33 -6.41
C TYR A 190 19.17 -1.22 -6.97
N ARG A 191 18.58 -2.31 -7.48
CA ARG A 191 17.19 -2.26 -7.98
C ARG A 191 16.19 -1.96 -6.88
N MET A 192 16.35 -2.51 -5.69
CA MET A 192 15.47 -2.26 -4.55
C MET A 192 15.63 -0.81 -4.04
N ALA A 193 16.86 -0.30 -3.98
CA ALA A 193 17.13 1.07 -3.58
C ALA A 193 16.62 2.08 -4.62
N GLU A 194 16.77 1.79 -5.92
CA GLU A 194 16.21 2.60 -7.01
C GLU A 194 14.67 2.64 -6.95
N THR A 195 14.00 1.50 -6.73
CA THR A 195 12.55 1.49 -6.62
C THR A 195 12.05 2.23 -5.39
N TRP A 196 12.75 2.12 -4.26
CA TRP A 196 12.50 2.94 -3.10
C TRP A 196 12.58 4.43 -3.45
N ALA A 197 13.72 4.89 -3.99
CA ALA A 197 13.93 6.29 -4.35
C ALA A 197 12.89 6.80 -5.37
N SER A 198 12.52 5.96 -6.35
CA SER A 198 11.50 6.28 -7.35
C SER A 198 10.12 6.50 -6.72
N VAL A 199 9.69 5.62 -5.81
CA VAL A 199 8.42 5.76 -5.09
C VAL A 199 8.41 7.04 -4.26
N TRP A 200 9.51 7.32 -3.55
CA TRP A 200 9.67 8.53 -2.75
C TRP A 200 9.55 9.81 -3.59
N SER A 201 10.22 9.85 -4.74
CA SER A 201 10.13 10.96 -5.68
C SER A 201 8.69 11.15 -6.19
N GLN A 202 8.01 10.06 -6.55
CA GLN A 202 6.61 10.11 -7.00
C GLN A 202 5.68 10.67 -5.93
N VAL A 203 5.81 10.22 -4.69
CA VAL A 203 5.00 10.68 -3.56
C VAL A 203 5.25 12.16 -3.27
N SER A 204 6.50 12.60 -3.33
CA SER A 204 6.85 14.03 -3.18
C SER A 204 6.17 14.89 -4.26
N ILE A 205 6.23 14.45 -5.53
CA ILE A 205 5.56 15.14 -6.64
C ILE A 205 4.03 15.13 -6.50
N GLU A 206 3.44 14.02 -6.06
CA GLU A 206 1.99 13.92 -5.81
C GLU A 206 1.56 14.88 -4.69
N SER A 207 2.36 14.99 -3.63
CA SER A 207 2.08 15.91 -2.53
C SER A 207 2.13 17.37 -2.95
N GLN A 208 3.04 17.76 -3.85
CA GLN A 208 3.11 19.14 -4.36
C GLN A 208 1.89 19.50 -5.22
N LYS A 209 1.24 18.51 -5.82
CA LYS A 209 0.05 18.71 -6.66
C LYS A 209 -1.24 18.74 -5.86
N SER A 210 -1.31 18.04 -4.73
CA SER A 210 -2.46 18.10 -3.83
C SER A 210 -2.37 19.34 -2.95
N SER A 211 -3.35 20.24 -3.01
CA SER A 211 -3.51 21.35 -2.06
C SER A 211 -3.97 20.87 -0.67
N GLU A 212 -3.54 19.69 -0.23
CA GLU A 212 -3.86 19.14 1.08
C GLU A 212 -2.95 19.79 2.13
N PRO A 213 -3.49 20.24 3.28
CA PRO A 213 -2.76 21.03 4.30
C PRO A 213 -1.76 20.21 5.12
N TYR A 214 -1.64 18.90 4.87
CA TYR A 214 -0.66 18.02 5.50
C TYR A 214 0.00 17.20 4.40
N SER A 215 1.22 17.58 4.03
CA SER A 215 2.01 16.73 3.16
C SER A 215 2.41 15.48 3.95
N ALA A 216 2.09 14.29 3.45
CA ALA A 216 2.62 13.05 4.03
C ALA A 216 4.17 13.04 4.06
N PHE A 217 4.80 13.90 3.26
CA PHE A 217 6.24 14.14 3.24
C PHE A 217 6.73 15.01 4.41
N GLU A 218 5.99 16.05 4.80
CA GLU A 218 6.33 16.91 5.96
C GLU A 218 6.31 16.12 7.28
N ALA A 219 5.42 15.12 7.40
CA ALA A 219 5.41 14.20 8.55
C ALA A 219 6.67 13.31 8.64
N TYR A 220 7.53 13.31 7.62
CA TYR A 220 8.73 12.49 7.52
C TYR A 220 10.04 13.27 7.56
N GLU A 221 9.99 14.59 7.34
CA GLU A 221 11.10 15.48 7.66
C GLU A 221 11.31 15.64 9.18
N ASP A 222 10.38 15.10 9.98
CA ASP A 222 10.52 14.99 11.42
C ASP A 222 11.73 14.09 11.79
N VAL A 223 12.40 14.45 12.90
CA VAL A 223 13.79 14.07 13.20
C VAL A 223 14.02 12.54 13.29
N GLY A 224 12.97 11.76 13.54
CA GLY A 224 13.04 10.31 13.75
C GLY A 224 13.29 9.46 12.50
N SER A 225 12.87 9.91 11.31
CA SER A 225 12.94 9.12 10.07
C SER A 225 14.12 9.45 9.15
N ARG A 226 14.78 10.61 9.36
CA ARG A 226 16.00 11.00 8.64
C ARG A 226 17.12 9.94 8.65
N PRO A 227 17.40 9.25 9.78
CA PRO A 227 18.45 8.23 9.80
C PRO A 227 18.18 7.05 8.85
N ALA A 228 16.91 6.70 8.62
CA ALA A 228 16.54 5.62 7.70
C ALA A 228 16.71 6.03 6.24
N LEU A 229 16.38 7.27 5.89
CA LEU A 229 16.65 7.86 4.58
C LEU A 229 18.15 7.94 4.32
N ASP A 230 18.93 8.41 5.29
CA ASP A 230 20.38 8.47 5.21
C ASP A 230 21.01 7.08 5.09
N ALA A 231 20.46 6.08 5.77
CA ALA A 231 20.92 4.69 5.66
C ALA A 231 20.74 4.16 4.23
N ILE A 232 19.58 4.41 3.60
CA ILE A 232 19.31 3.98 2.22
C ILE A 232 20.15 4.79 1.22
N TRP A 233 20.33 6.10 1.44
CA TRP A 233 21.22 6.91 0.62
C TRP A 233 22.69 6.52 0.72
N ARG A 234 23.13 5.99 1.86
CA ARG A 234 24.48 5.42 2.03
C ARG A 234 24.65 4.05 1.33
N LEU A 235 23.55 3.36 1.04
CA LEU A 235 23.56 2.09 0.32
C LEU A 235 23.60 2.28 -1.21
N LEU A 236 23.28 3.48 -1.71
CA LEU A 236 23.39 3.90 -3.12
C LEU A 236 24.80 4.44 -3.42
#